data_AF-A0A7X9C9N9-F1
#
_entry.id   AF-A0A7X9C9N9-F1
#
_cell.length_a   1.000
_cell.length_b   1.000
_cell.length_c   1.000
_cell.angle_alpha   90.00
_cell.angle_beta   90.00
_cell.angle_gamma   90.00
#
_symmetry.space_group_name_H-M   'P 1'
#
loop_
_entity.id
_entity.type
_entity.pdbx_description
1 polymer ?
#
loop_
_entity_poly.entity_id
_entity_poly.type
_entity_poly.pdbx_seq_one_letter_code
_entity_poly.pdbx_strand_id
1 'polypeptide(L)'
;NSTKFSINTSYTDMAGQLDLCEIADSARNIGVVPASYNPYDPATWEMPIEDMYGTGLAPAALVLGELNISALDMAGAYATWAAGGTYCKPQAITEVIDRDGEAMEISGAECHQAVEKEVADEMAWVLQQDLEDPKATGRGKVIDGHPAGGKTGTSGRQFHTWYVGFTRQMSTAVWFGHPQGDVRPSGFAVDGQMLRHGSVWGNTVSLPTWQEYMNRAHEGLPSEAFPGAPDRPSGPSADVVQEGVVPDVSGMVLSRAQAAVESAGYRVQVSNEPSSDVEQWYVIGTDPAPGTRLPENETVTIRQSSGEG
;
A
#
# COMPACT_ATOMS: atom_id res chain seq x y z
N ASN A 1 3.18 -12.42 3.17
CA ASN A 1 2.70 -11.31 2.31
C ASN A 1 1.56 -10.59 3.04
N SER A 2 1.92 -9.62 3.89
CA SER A 2 1.00 -8.72 4.63
C SER A 2 0.48 -7.56 3.77
N THR A 3 1.13 -7.29 2.62
CA THR A 3 0.77 -6.24 1.66
C THR A 3 -0.68 -6.34 1.22
N LYS A 4 -1.16 -7.53 0.85
CA LYS A 4 -2.55 -7.76 0.41
C LYS A 4 -3.64 -7.45 1.46
N PHE A 5 -3.25 -7.35 2.73
CA PHE A 5 -4.14 -7.04 3.85
C PHE A 5 -4.02 -5.61 4.35
N SER A 6 -3.05 -4.83 3.83
CA SER A 6 -2.81 -3.45 4.26
C SER A 6 -2.49 -3.30 5.76
N ILE A 7 -1.74 -4.26 6.32
CA ILE A 7 -1.41 -4.27 7.75
C ILE A 7 -0.28 -3.27 8.01
N ASN A 8 -0.63 -2.07 8.48
CA ASN A 8 0.32 -0.99 8.73
C ASN A 8 1.46 -1.40 9.68
N THR A 9 1.17 -2.24 10.69
CA THR A 9 2.17 -2.68 11.67
C THR A 9 3.28 -3.52 11.05
N SER A 10 2.97 -4.36 10.05
CA SER A 10 4.01 -5.10 9.31
C SER A 10 4.93 -4.17 8.51
N TYR A 11 4.42 -3.05 8.00
CA TYR A 11 5.23 -2.05 7.31
C TYR A 11 6.07 -1.22 8.27
N THR A 12 5.53 -0.88 9.45
CA THR A 12 6.31 -0.22 10.51
C THR A 12 7.43 -1.12 11.03
N ASP A 13 7.17 -2.41 11.23
CA ASP A 13 8.18 -3.39 11.68
C ASP A 13 9.28 -3.59 10.63
N MET A 14 8.91 -3.62 9.35
CA MET A 14 9.87 -3.70 8.24
C MET A 14 10.70 -2.42 8.13
N ALA A 15 10.05 -1.26 8.21
CA ALA A 15 10.74 0.03 8.19
C ALA A 15 11.67 0.22 9.38
N GLY A 16 11.33 -0.32 10.56
CA GLY A 16 12.21 -0.32 11.73
C GLY A 16 13.49 -1.18 11.58
N GLN A 17 13.57 -2.01 10.54
CA GLN A 17 14.73 -2.84 10.20
C GLN A 17 15.55 -2.27 9.03
N LEU A 18 15.09 -1.17 8.42
CA LEU A 18 15.69 -0.53 7.25
C LEU A 18 16.11 0.91 7.56
N ASP A 19 16.93 1.49 6.69
CA ASP A 19 17.18 2.92 6.72
C ASP A 19 15.97 3.67 6.16
N LEU A 20 15.34 4.49 7.00
CA LEU A 20 14.14 5.23 6.60
C LEU A 20 14.45 6.26 5.51
N CYS A 21 15.64 6.85 5.50
CA CYS A 21 16.06 7.76 4.44
C CYS A 21 16.21 7.01 3.11
N GLU A 22 16.75 5.79 3.12
CA GLU A 22 16.81 4.95 1.91
C GLU A 22 15.41 4.60 1.38
N ILE A 23 14.42 4.38 2.25
CA ILE A 23 13.02 4.19 1.83
C ILE A 23 12.50 5.45 1.13
N ALA A 24 12.80 6.62 1.68
CA ALA A 24 12.36 7.88 1.14
C ALA A 24 13.04 8.23 -0.19
N ASP A 25 14.34 7.98 -0.30
CA ASP A 25 15.07 8.11 -1.55
C ASP A 25 14.61 7.09 -2.59
N SER A 26 14.27 5.86 -2.19
CA SER A 26 13.69 4.86 -3.09
C SER A 26 12.32 5.30 -3.64
N ALA A 27 11.46 5.87 -2.78
CA ALA A 27 10.18 6.42 -3.21
C ALA A 27 10.37 7.60 -4.18
N ARG A 28 11.29 8.52 -3.85
CA ARG A 28 11.70 9.60 -4.76
C ARG A 28 12.22 9.06 -6.09
N ASN A 29 13.03 8.02 -6.08
CA ASN A 29 13.63 7.46 -7.28
C ASN A 29 12.59 6.91 -8.28
N ILE A 30 11.41 6.51 -7.78
CA ILE A 30 10.26 6.11 -8.59
C ILE A 30 9.25 7.25 -8.82
N GLY A 31 9.62 8.50 -8.57
CA GLY A 31 8.78 9.66 -8.89
C GLY A 31 7.92 10.20 -7.75
N VAL A 32 8.02 9.68 -6.52
CA VAL A 32 7.18 10.11 -5.41
C VAL A 32 7.77 11.35 -4.74
N VAL A 33 7.10 12.49 -4.93
CA VAL A 33 7.41 13.77 -4.26
C VAL A 33 6.14 14.42 -3.70
N PRO A 34 6.24 15.27 -2.66
CA PRO A 34 5.08 15.98 -2.16
C PRO A 34 4.47 16.89 -3.23
N ALA A 35 3.13 16.96 -3.26
CA ALA A 35 2.36 17.75 -4.21
C ALA A 35 2.59 19.27 -4.10
N SER A 36 3.27 19.75 -3.06
CA SER A 36 3.70 21.14 -2.91
C SER A 36 4.88 21.53 -3.79
N TYR A 37 5.58 20.54 -4.37
CA TYR A 37 6.74 20.76 -5.24
C TYR A 37 6.42 20.44 -6.69
N ASN A 38 7.15 21.09 -7.60
CA ASN A 38 7.01 20.85 -9.03
C ASN A 38 7.93 19.68 -9.44
N PRO A 39 7.41 18.51 -9.83
CA PRO A 39 8.26 17.38 -10.24
C PRO A 39 9.03 17.65 -11.54
N TYR A 40 8.68 18.71 -12.28
CA TYR A 40 9.39 19.13 -13.48
C TYR A 40 10.53 20.13 -13.19
N ASP A 41 10.65 20.62 -11.97
CA ASP A 41 11.77 21.46 -11.54
C ASP A 41 12.92 20.57 -11.01
N PRO A 42 14.13 20.62 -11.60
CA PRO A 42 15.29 19.87 -11.11
C PRO A 42 15.60 20.11 -9.63
N ALA A 43 15.34 21.33 -9.12
CA ALA A 43 15.60 21.68 -7.73
C ALA A 43 14.76 20.84 -6.73
N THR A 44 13.61 20.31 -7.16
CA THR A 44 12.80 19.38 -6.35
C THR A 44 13.56 18.11 -6.01
N TRP A 45 14.36 17.60 -6.94
CA TRP A 45 15.06 16.31 -6.82
C TRP A 45 16.42 16.43 -6.14
N GLU A 46 17.02 17.63 -6.16
CA GLU A 46 18.28 17.92 -5.46
C GLU A 46 18.09 18.25 -3.98
N MET A 47 16.84 18.43 -3.54
CA MET A 47 16.51 18.79 -2.16
C MET A 47 16.80 17.63 -1.18
N PRO A 48 17.41 17.89 -0.01
CA PRO A 48 17.50 16.89 1.05
C PRO A 48 16.12 16.36 1.45
N ILE A 49 16.03 15.08 1.81
CA ILE A 49 14.76 14.43 2.19
C ILE A 49 14.10 15.16 3.36
N GLU A 50 14.90 15.58 4.34
CA GLU A 50 14.45 16.28 5.54
C GLU A 50 13.82 17.64 5.22
N ASP A 51 14.38 18.36 4.24
CA ASP A 51 13.88 19.64 3.77
C ASP A 51 12.61 19.48 2.94
N MET A 52 12.58 18.46 2.06
CA MET A 52 11.44 18.15 1.21
C MET A 52 10.19 17.87 2.03
N TYR A 53 10.34 17.26 3.20
CA TYR A 53 9.23 16.95 4.07
C TYR A 53 9.12 17.84 5.32
N GLY A 54 10.06 18.77 5.51
CA GLY A 54 10.06 19.75 6.61
C GLY A 54 10.24 19.16 8.01
N THR A 55 10.67 17.90 8.14
CA THR A 55 10.92 17.24 9.43
C THR A 55 11.79 16.00 9.28
N GLY A 56 12.70 15.77 10.23
CA GLY A 56 13.51 14.53 10.30
C GLY A 56 12.70 13.27 10.60
N LEU A 57 11.42 13.39 10.97
CA LEU A 57 10.50 12.26 11.17
C LEU A 57 9.77 11.85 9.88
N ALA A 58 9.94 12.60 8.79
CA ALA A 58 9.19 12.41 7.57
C ALA A 58 9.37 11.05 6.89
N PRO A 59 10.56 10.43 6.93
CA PRO A 59 10.71 9.07 6.43
C PRO A 59 9.73 8.06 7.04
N ALA A 60 9.38 8.21 8.32
CA ALA A 60 8.38 7.38 8.98
C ALA A 60 6.94 7.70 8.54
N ALA A 61 6.63 8.97 8.23
CA ALA A 61 5.31 9.38 7.72
C ALA A 61 5.07 8.88 6.29
N LEU A 62 6.13 8.78 5.48
CA LEU A 62 6.09 8.24 4.13
C LEU A 62 5.69 6.75 4.13
N VAL A 63 6.26 5.94 5.03
CA VAL A 63 5.94 4.51 5.15
C VAL A 63 4.44 4.26 5.35
N LEU A 64 3.75 5.16 6.03
CA LEU A 64 2.32 5.07 6.31
C LEU A 64 1.45 5.84 5.31
N GLY A 65 2.04 6.55 4.36
CA GLY A 65 1.32 7.30 3.32
C GLY A 65 0.56 8.52 3.85
N GLU A 66 1.09 9.18 4.89
CA GLU A 66 0.49 10.40 5.48
C GLU A 66 0.90 11.70 4.73
N LEU A 67 1.52 11.56 3.56
CA LEU A 67 2.00 12.68 2.75
C LEU A 67 1.06 12.97 1.58
N ASN A 68 0.88 14.25 1.28
CA ASN A 68 0.11 14.69 0.11
C ASN A 68 0.94 14.52 -1.15
N ILE A 69 0.54 13.60 -2.02
CA ILE A 69 1.19 13.31 -3.31
C ILE A 69 0.13 13.41 -4.40
N SER A 70 0.51 13.88 -5.60
CA SER A 70 -0.44 14.01 -6.71
C SER A 70 -0.83 12.64 -7.26
N ALA A 71 -2.05 12.50 -7.78
CA ALA A 71 -2.48 11.27 -8.42
C ALA A 71 -1.64 10.95 -9.67
N LEU A 72 -1.12 11.96 -10.37
CA LEU A 72 -0.24 11.79 -11.52
C LEU A 72 1.10 11.17 -11.11
N ASP A 73 1.71 11.65 -10.03
CA ASP A 73 2.98 11.11 -9.52
C ASP A 73 2.80 9.68 -9.02
N MET A 74 1.68 9.37 -8.36
CA MET A 74 1.36 8.00 -7.94
C MET A 74 1.18 7.05 -9.13
N ALA A 75 0.52 7.50 -10.21
CA ALA A 75 0.39 6.71 -11.43
C ALA A 75 1.76 6.50 -12.11
N GLY A 76 2.60 7.53 -12.17
CA GLY A 76 3.98 7.43 -12.66
C GLY A 76 4.80 6.44 -11.83
N ALA A 77 4.68 6.49 -10.51
CA ALA A 77 5.39 5.60 -9.60
C ALA A 77 4.98 4.13 -9.79
N TYR A 78 3.68 3.85 -9.89
CA TYR A 78 3.20 2.47 -10.10
C TYR A 78 3.48 1.95 -11.51
N ALA A 79 3.65 2.84 -12.51
CA ALA A 79 4.14 2.45 -13.83
C ALA A 79 5.55 1.84 -13.78
N THR A 80 6.37 2.20 -12.78
CA THR A 80 7.68 1.59 -12.56
C THR A 80 7.59 0.08 -12.37
N TRP A 81 6.58 -0.40 -11.63
CA TRP A 81 6.37 -1.83 -11.42
C TRP A 81 5.88 -2.53 -12.68
N ALA A 82 5.01 -1.87 -13.45
CA ALA A 82 4.59 -2.36 -14.76
C ALA A 82 5.76 -2.52 -15.73
N ALA A 83 6.69 -1.56 -15.71
CA ALA A 83 7.82 -1.44 -16.60
C ALA A 83 9.10 -2.16 -16.10
N GLY A 84 8.98 -3.07 -15.12
CA GLY A 84 10.13 -3.85 -14.64
C GLY A 84 11.22 -3.00 -14.02
N GLY A 85 10.85 -1.96 -13.27
CA GLY A 85 11.76 -1.13 -12.50
C GLY A 85 12.22 0.15 -13.21
N THR A 86 11.85 0.35 -14.47
CA THR A 86 12.11 1.61 -15.19
C THR A 86 11.06 2.65 -14.82
N TYR A 87 11.48 3.75 -14.21
CA TYR A 87 10.63 4.92 -14.04
C TYR A 87 10.77 5.83 -15.26
N CYS A 88 9.66 6.38 -15.73
CA CYS A 88 9.63 7.44 -16.73
C CYS A 88 8.82 8.60 -16.16
N LYS A 89 9.40 9.79 -16.19
CA LYS A 89 8.74 11.03 -15.78
C LYS A 89 7.47 11.22 -16.63
N PRO A 90 6.28 11.40 -16.02
CA PRO A 90 5.06 11.61 -16.77
C PRO A 90 5.17 12.77 -17.76
N GLN A 91 4.62 12.61 -18.96
CA GLN A 91 4.66 13.63 -20.02
C GLN A 91 3.28 13.71 -20.69
N ALA A 92 2.69 14.91 -20.71
CA ALA A 92 1.38 15.15 -21.31
C ALA A 92 1.47 15.61 -22.78
N ILE A 93 2.60 16.19 -23.19
CA ILE A 93 2.81 16.75 -24.52
C ILE A 93 3.51 15.70 -25.38
N THR A 94 2.85 15.22 -26.42
CA THR A 94 3.39 14.22 -27.37
C THR A 94 3.91 14.84 -28.66
N GLU A 95 3.46 16.06 -28.99
CA GLU A 95 3.86 16.80 -30.18
C GLU A 95 3.57 18.29 -29.99
N VAL A 96 4.43 19.14 -30.53
CA VAL A 96 4.19 20.58 -30.65
C VAL A 96 4.38 20.95 -32.11
N ILE A 97 3.35 21.55 -32.71
CA ILE A 97 3.42 22.06 -34.08
C ILE A 97 3.50 23.58 -34.02
N ASP A 98 4.45 24.17 -34.74
CA ASP A 98 4.61 25.61 -34.80
C ASP A 98 3.57 26.29 -35.72
N ARG A 99 3.68 27.61 -35.88
CA ARG A 99 2.74 28.39 -36.69
C ARG A 99 2.83 28.11 -38.19
N ASP A 100 3.95 27.57 -38.64
CA ASP A 100 4.25 27.29 -40.04
C ASP A 100 3.90 25.84 -40.40
N GLY A 101 3.50 25.04 -39.41
CA GLY A 101 3.08 23.64 -39.57
C GLY A 101 4.21 22.63 -39.33
N GLU A 102 5.36 23.10 -38.83
CA GLU A 102 6.53 22.25 -38.60
C GLU A 102 6.53 21.69 -37.18
N ALA A 103 6.91 20.42 -37.05
CA ALA A 103 7.02 19.76 -35.76
C ALA A 103 8.23 20.31 -34.99
N MET A 104 7.97 20.79 -33.78
CA MET A 104 9.00 21.21 -32.84
C MET A 104 9.50 20.01 -32.04
N GLU A 105 10.82 19.95 -31.87
CA GLU A 105 11.45 18.99 -30.95
C GLU A 105 10.94 19.23 -29.54
N ILE A 106 10.41 18.16 -28.94
CA ILE A 106 10.10 18.09 -27.52
C ILE A 106 11.10 17.14 -26.86
N SER A 107 11.49 17.44 -25.63
CA SER A 107 12.19 16.45 -24.82
C SER A 107 11.28 15.24 -24.66
N GLY A 108 11.72 14.06 -25.10
CA GLY A 108 11.01 12.81 -24.83
C GLY A 108 10.96 12.51 -23.33
N ALA A 109 10.27 11.41 -22.98
CA ALA A 109 10.14 11.03 -21.58
C ALA A 109 11.51 10.76 -20.95
N GLU A 110 11.80 11.44 -19.85
CA GLU A 110 13.00 11.21 -19.06
C GLU A 110 12.83 9.90 -18.28
N CYS A 111 13.57 8.86 -18.67
CA CYS A 111 13.46 7.54 -18.07
C CYS A 111 14.79 7.07 -17.48
N HIS A 112 14.72 6.34 -16.37
CA HIS A 112 15.87 5.67 -15.76
C HIS A 112 15.46 4.37 -15.06
N GLN A 113 16.42 3.45 -14.90
CA GLN A 113 16.20 2.26 -14.08
C GLN A 113 16.21 2.67 -12.61
N ALA A 114 15.04 2.76 -12.00
CA ALA A 114 14.87 3.20 -10.62
C ALA A 114 15.00 2.04 -9.63
N VAL A 115 14.58 0.85 -10.02
CA VAL A 115 14.62 -0.36 -9.20
C VAL A 115 15.13 -1.52 -10.05
N GLU A 116 15.95 -2.42 -9.50
CA GLU A 116 16.38 -3.61 -10.25
C GLU A 116 15.18 -4.40 -10.76
N LYS A 117 15.33 -4.99 -11.96
CA LYS A 117 14.19 -5.62 -12.64
C LYS A 117 13.59 -6.74 -11.80
N GLU A 118 14.42 -7.56 -11.19
CA GLU A 118 14.03 -8.70 -10.36
C GLU A 118 13.22 -8.24 -9.14
N VAL A 119 13.62 -7.14 -8.50
CA VAL A 119 12.90 -6.55 -7.36
C VAL A 119 11.56 -5.96 -7.80
N ALA A 120 11.53 -5.25 -8.94
CA ALA A 120 10.30 -4.69 -9.47
C ALA A 120 9.30 -5.78 -9.90
N ASP A 121 9.80 -6.87 -10.48
CA ASP A 121 9.05 -8.06 -10.86
C ASP A 121 8.44 -8.76 -9.62
N GLU A 122 9.21 -8.90 -8.53
CA GLU A 122 8.71 -9.40 -7.25
C GLU A 122 7.64 -8.48 -6.64
N MET A 123 7.86 -7.17 -6.66
CA MET A 123 6.87 -6.19 -6.22
C MET A 123 5.58 -6.28 -7.04
N ALA A 124 5.69 -6.45 -8.36
CA ALA A 124 4.53 -6.62 -9.23
C ALA A 124 3.74 -7.89 -8.88
N TRP A 125 4.43 -8.99 -8.56
CA TRP A 125 3.79 -10.22 -8.07
C TRP A 125 3.11 -10.00 -6.71
N VAL A 126 3.77 -9.36 -5.76
CA VAL A 126 3.21 -9.05 -4.43
C VAL A 126 1.91 -8.24 -4.54
N LEU A 127 1.87 -7.26 -5.44
CA LEU A 127 0.73 -6.37 -5.66
C LEU A 127 -0.42 -7.02 -6.43
N GLN A 128 -0.18 -8.05 -7.24
CA GLN A 128 -1.26 -8.88 -7.84
C GLN A 128 -2.10 -9.56 -6.76
N GLN A 129 -1.49 -9.92 -5.63
CA GLN A 129 -2.19 -10.62 -4.55
C GLN A 129 -3.29 -9.78 -3.87
N ASP A 130 -3.30 -8.44 -4.01
CA ASP A 130 -4.41 -7.61 -3.50
C ASP A 130 -5.72 -7.87 -4.25
N LEU A 131 -5.64 -8.23 -5.53
CA LEU A 131 -6.81 -8.51 -6.38
C LEU A 131 -7.16 -10.00 -6.40
N GLU A 132 -6.16 -10.88 -6.40
CA GLU A 132 -6.32 -12.32 -6.60
C GLU A 132 -6.68 -13.09 -5.31
N ASP A 133 -6.18 -12.67 -4.15
CA ASP A 133 -6.47 -13.39 -2.91
C ASP A 133 -7.93 -13.13 -2.48
N PRO A 134 -8.74 -14.19 -2.24
CA PRO A 134 -10.14 -14.05 -1.86
C PRO A 134 -10.36 -13.33 -0.52
N LYS A 135 -9.31 -13.14 0.28
CA LYS A 135 -9.34 -12.44 1.57
C LYS A 135 -8.72 -11.03 1.50
N ALA A 136 -8.11 -10.64 0.39
CA ALA A 136 -7.45 -9.35 0.26
C ALA A 136 -8.43 -8.18 0.16
N THR A 137 -7.89 -6.96 0.32
CA THR A 137 -8.71 -5.74 0.34
C THR A 137 -9.33 -5.42 -1.03
N GLY A 138 -8.63 -5.81 -2.11
CA GLY A 138 -9.09 -5.65 -3.49
C GLY A 138 -9.72 -6.89 -4.13
N ARG A 139 -10.02 -7.92 -3.33
CA ARG A 139 -10.49 -9.25 -3.80
C ARG A 139 -11.50 -9.18 -4.96
N GLY A 140 -11.23 -9.95 -6.02
CA GLY A 140 -12.14 -10.14 -7.15
C GLY A 140 -12.35 -8.91 -8.04
N LYS A 141 -11.57 -7.84 -7.83
CA LYS A 141 -11.58 -6.63 -8.69
C LYS A 141 -10.53 -6.71 -9.80
N VAL A 142 -10.46 -7.89 -10.42
CA VAL A 142 -9.57 -8.19 -11.55
C VAL A 142 -10.03 -7.48 -12.83
N ILE A 143 -9.13 -7.35 -13.79
CA ILE A 143 -9.40 -6.81 -15.13
C ILE A 143 -9.59 -7.99 -16.09
N ASP A 144 -10.67 -7.97 -16.87
CA ASP A 144 -11.04 -9.12 -17.70
C ASP A 144 -9.97 -9.43 -18.73
N GLY A 145 -9.32 -10.59 -18.60
CA GLY A 145 -8.28 -11.03 -19.51
C GLY A 145 -6.91 -10.36 -19.33
N HIS A 146 -6.75 -9.43 -18.39
CA HIS A 146 -5.48 -8.74 -18.15
C HIS A 146 -5.00 -8.94 -16.70
N PRO A 147 -3.84 -9.58 -16.48
CA PRO A 147 -3.20 -9.59 -15.18
C PRO A 147 -2.98 -8.16 -14.68
N ALA A 148 -3.30 -7.91 -13.42
CA ALA A 148 -3.21 -6.58 -12.82
C ALA A 148 -2.73 -6.67 -11.38
N GLY A 149 -1.94 -5.69 -10.95
CA GLY A 149 -1.53 -5.50 -9.57
C GLY A 149 -1.96 -4.13 -9.08
N GLY A 150 -2.07 -3.97 -7.77
CA GLY A 150 -2.36 -2.67 -7.19
C GLY A 150 -2.49 -2.71 -5.69
N LYS A 151 -2.90 -1.57 -5.14
CA LYS A 151 -3.05 -1.44 -3.70
C LYS A 151 -4.12 -0.42 -3.34
N THR A 152 -4.99 -0.83 -2.42
CA THR A 152 -5.90 0.07 -1.70
C THR A 152 -5.14 0.98 -0.73
N GLY A 153 -5.55 2.26 -0.65
CA GLY A 153 -5.07 3.20 0.37
C GLY A 153 -6.25 3.86 1.09
N THR A 154 -6.09 4.11 2.39
CA THR A 154 -7.04 4.91 3.17
C THR A 154 -6.28 5.68 4.24
N SER A 155 -6.28 7.01 4.15
CA SER A 155 -5.53 7.86 5.07
C SER A 155 -6.24 8.00 6.41
N GLY A 156 -5.51 7.96 7.53
CA GLY A 156 -5.99 8.32 8.87
C GLY A 156 -7.46 7.98 9.18
N ARG A 157 -8.29 9.00 9.46
CA ARG A 157 -9.74 8.85 9.77
C ARG A 157 -10.63 8.65 8.53
N GLN A 158 -10.07 8.12 7.45
CA GLN A 158 -10.74 7.90 6.16
C GLN A 158 -11.05 9.21 5.42
N PHE A 159 -10.14 10.18 5.48
CA PHE A 159 -10.29 11.45 4.75
C PHE A 159 -10.13 11.25 3.25
N HIS A 160 -9.15 10.44 2.86
CA HIS A 160 -8.79 10.15 1.48
C HIS A 160 -8.82 8.65 1.23
N THR A 161 -9.43 8.25 0.12
CA THR A 161 -9.43 6.87 -0.32
C THR A 161 -8.75 6.76 -1.66
N TRP A 162 -7.85 5.79 -1.78
CA TRP A 162 -7.02 5.58 -2.95
C TRP A 162 -7.15 4.15 -3.45
N TYR A 163 -7.04 4.01 -4.76
CA TYR A 163 -6.58 2.77 -5.35
C TYR A 163 -5.62 3.14 -6.48
N VAL A 164 -4.41 2.59 -6.42
CA VAL A 164 -3.42 2.75 -7.47
C VAL A 164 -3.07 1.35 -7.96
N GLY A 165 -3.15 1.14 -9.26
CA GLY A 165 -2.97 -0.18 -9.84
C GLY A 165 -2.50 -0.09 -11.29
N PHE A 166 -2.04 -1.21 -11.80
CA PHE A 166 -1.39 -1.30 -13.10
C PHE A 166 -1.61 -2.67 -13.74
N THR A 167 -1.57 -2.68 -15.06
CA THR A 167 -1.27 -3.83 -15.91
C THR A 167 0.12 -3.60 -16.52
N ARG A 168 0.59 -4.49 -17.39
CA ARG A 168 1.82 -4.23 -18.17
C ARG A 168 1.68 -3.05 -19.12
N GLN A 169 0.47 -2.74 -19.57
CA GLN A 169 0.19 -1.69 -20.55
C GLN A 169 -0.02 -0.32 -19.92
N MET A 170 -0.48 -0.25 -18.67
CA MET A 170 -0.99 1.00 -18.11
C MET A 170 -0.93 1.00 -16.58
N SER A 171 -0.64 2.17 -16.00
CA SER A 171 -0.86 2.45 -14.58
C SER A 171 -1.90 3.55 -14.40
N THR A 172 -2.77 3.38 -13.42
CA THR A 172 -3.86 4.31 -13.09
C THR A 172 -3.95 4.50 -11.59
N ALA A 173 -4.01 5.77 -11.16
CA ALA A 173 -4.32 6.16 -9.79
C ALA A 173 -5.72 6.77 -9.72
N VAL A 174 -6.53 6.30 -8.78
CA VAL A 174 -7.84 6.88 -8.46
C VAL A 174 -7.84 7.33 -7.01
N TRP A 175 -8.11 8.62 -6.82
CA TRP A 175 -8.35 9.22 -5.52
C TRP A 175 -9.80 9.66 -5.39
N PHE A 176 -10.33 9.50 -4.19
CA PHE A 176 -11.61 10.05 -3.78
C PHE A 176 -11.46 10.68 -2.40
N GLY A 177 -11.84 11.95 -2.29
CA GLY A 177 -11.73 12.74 -1.06
C GLY A 177 -12.22 14.17 -1.29
N HIS A 178 -12.04 15.02 -0.28
CA HIS A 178 -12.42 16.43 -0.39
C HIS A 178 -11.19 17.27 -0.75
N PRO A 179 -11.20 18.01 -1.89
CA PRO A 179 -9.99 18.65 -2.41
C PRO A 179 -9.50 19.82 -1.56
N GLN A 180 -10.36 20.38 -0.71
CA GLN A 180 -10.06 21.55 0.12
C GLN A 180 -9.60 21.20 1.53
N GLY A 181 -9.48 19.92 1.88
CA GLY A 181 -8.94 19.48 3.17
C GLY A 181 -9.49 18.14 3.66
N ASP A 182 -9.06 17.77 4.87
CA ASP A 182 -9.36 16.50 5.51
C ASP A 182 -10.80 16.43 6.04
N VAL A 183 -11.73 16.18 5.12
CA VAL A 183 -13.15 16.01 5.42
C VAL A 183 -13.51 14.55 5.29
N ARG A 184 -13.90 13.93 6.41
CA ARG A 184 -14.31 12.51 6.41
C ARG A 184 -15.62 12.36 5.65
N PRO A 185 -15.66 11.58 4.55
CA PRO A 185 -16.91 11.29 3.87
C PRO A 185 -17.75 10.41 4.80
N SER A 186 -18.91 10.90 5.22
CA SER A 186 -19.92 10.10 5.94
C SER A 186 -20.89 9.41 4.97
N GLY A 187 -20.42 9.12 3.77
CA GLY A 187 -21.21 8.82 2.58
C GLY A 187 -20.91 9.81 1.45
N PHE A 188 -21.56 9.60 0.30
CA PHE A 188 -21.50 10.53 -0.82
C PHE A 188 -22.78 10.47 -1.67
N ALA A 189 -23.11 11.61 -2.27
CA ALA A 189 -24.23 11.79 -3.18
C ALA A 189 -23.74 12.35 -4.52
N VAL A 190 -24.41 11.99 -5.60
CA VAL A 190 -24.22 12.55 -6.94
C VAL A 190 -25.58 13.06 -7.39
N ASP A 191 -25.63 14.32 -7.86
CA ASP A 191 -26.86 14.97 -8.33
C ASP A 191 -28.04 14.89 -7.34
N GLY A 192 -27.74 15.00 -6.05
CA GLY A 192 -28.72 14.92 -4.96
C GLY A 192 -29.17 13.51 -4.58
N GLN A 193 -28.74 12.47 -5.31
CA GLN A 193 -28.98 11.08 -4.97
C GLN A 193 -27.86 10.55 -4.08
N MET A 194 -28.21 10.13 -2.86
CA MET A 194 -27.25 9.50 -1.97
C MET A 194 -26.89 8.10 -2.48
N LEU A 195 -25.64 7.90 -2.87
CA LEU A 195 -25.13 6.64 -3.40
C LEU A 195 -24.60 5.72 -2.29
N ARG A 196 -24.07 6.31 -1.21
CA ARG A 196 -23.61 5.55 -0.04
C ARG A 196 -23.73 6.34 1.24
N HIS A 197 -23.99 5.63 2.34
CA HIS A 197 -23.95 6.16 3.70
C HIS A 197 -22.80 5.51 4.49
N GLY A 198 -22.27 6.22 5.48
CA GLY A 198 -21.27 5.71 6.40
C GLY A 198 -19.84 5.72 5.85
N SER A 199 -18.97 4.96 6.51
CA SER A 199 -17.52 4.99 6.30
C SER A 199 -17.10 4.59 4.88
N VAL A 200 -16.34 5.45 4.19
CA VAL A 200 -15.79 5.21 2.84
C VAL A 200 -14.35 4.72 2.94
N TRP A 201 -14.02 3.64 2.21
CA TRP A 201 -12.68 3.02 2.20
C TRP A 201 -12.14 2.94 0.76
N GLY A 202 -10.85 2.63 0.57
CA GLY A 202 -10.24 2.45 -0.75
C GLY A 202 -11.02 1.50 -1.68
N ASN A 203 -11.59 0.42 -1.12
CA ASN A 203 -12.39 -0.55 -1.86
C ASN A 203 -13.86 -0.14 -2.11
N THR A 204 -14.27 1.03 -1.65
CA THR A 204 -15.64 1.53 -1.78
C THR A 204 -15.87 2.28 -3.09
N VAL A 205 -15.00 3.23 -3.40
CA VAL A 205 -15.15 4.14 -4.56
C VAL A 205 -13.94 4.00 -5.47
N SER A 206 -12.75 4.26 -4.94
CA SER A 206 -11.54 4.35 -5.76
C SER A 206 -11.23 3.06 -6.52
N LEU A 207 -11.27 1.89 -5.86
CA LEU A 207 -11.03 0.62 -6.54
C LEU A 207 -12.12 0.25 -7.57
N PRO A 208 -13.43 0.31 -7.27
CA PRO A 208 -14.45 0.10 -8.29
C PRO A 208 -14.32 1.05 -9.50
N THR A 209 -14.06 2.33 -9.26
CA THR A 209 -13.83 3.31 -10.34
C THR A 209 -12.58 2.97 -11.16
N TRP A 210 -11.49 2.57 -10.50
CA TRP A 210 -10.29 2.08 -11.17
C TRP A 210 -10.59 0.86 -12.04
N GLN A 211 -11.33 -0.13 -11.52
CA GLN A 211 -11.67 -1.35 -12.25
C GLN A 211 -12.51 -1.03 -13.49
N GLU A 212 -13.54 -0.19 -13.35
CA GLU A 212 -14.41 0.22 -14.45
C GLU A 212 -13.62 0.93 -15.56
N TYR A 213 -12.78 1.91 -15.18
CA TYR A 213 -11.91 2.61 -16.11
C TYR A 213 -10.95 1.66 -16.81
N MET A 214 -10.25 0.81 -16.05
CA MET A 214 -9.24 -0.09 -16.59
C MET A 214 -9.86 -1.14 -17.53
N ASN A 215 -11.02 -1.72 -17.19
CA ASN A 215 -11.73 -2.63 -18.11
C ASN A 215 -12.01 -1.97 -19.46
N ARG A 216 -12.49 -0.71 -19.45
CA ARG A 216 -12.76 0.03 -20.69
C ARG A 216 -11.49 0.41 -21.44
N ALA A 217 -10.45 0.83 -20.71
CA ALA A 217 -9.16 1.23 -21.28
C ALA A 217 -8.38 0.04 -21.89
N HIS A 218 -8.67 -1.19 -21.45
CA HIS A 218 -8.01 -2.40 -21.94
C HIS A 218 -8.71 -3.08 -23.11
N GLU A 219 -9.86 -2.56 -23.56
CA GLU A 219 -10.54 -3.10 -24.74
C GLU A 219 -9.63 -3.10 -25.97
N GLY A 220 -9.31 -4.28 -26.49
CA GLY A 220 -8.49 -4.47 -27.67
C GLY A 220 -6.98 -4.37 -27.43
N LEU A 221 -6.53 -4.17 -26.19
CA LEU A 221 -5.12 -4.25 -25.84
C LEU A 221 -4.66 -5.72 -25.75
N PRO A 222 -3.38 -6.02 -26.02
CA PRO A 222 -2.83 -7.33 -25.75
C PRO A 222 -2.86 -7.61 -24.24
N SER A 223 -3.07 -8.87 -23.86
CA SER A 223 -2.84 -9.32 -22.50
C SER A 223 -1.38 -9.73 -22.36
N GLU A 224 -0.68 -9.08 -21.43
CA GLU A 224 0.71 -9.41 -21.12
C GLU A 224 0.81 -9.89 -19.68
N ALA A 225 1.57 -10.96 -19.49
CA ALA A 225 1.79 -11.54 -18.19
C ALA A 225 2.80 -10.72 -17.37
N PHE A 226 2.57 -10.66 -16.07
CA PHE A 226 3.65 -10.42 -15.13
C PHE A 226 4.51 -11.68 -14.99
N PRO A 227 5.74 -11.55 -14.47
CA PRO A 227 6.54 -12.70 -14.09
C PRO A 227 5.77 -13.51 -13.04
N GLY A 228 6.00 -14.82 -13.03
CA GLY A 228 5.44 -15.69 -12.00
C GLY A 228 5.92 -15.31 -10.60
N ALA A 229 5.40 -16.02 -9.59
CA ALA A 229 5.95 -15.91 -8.24
C ALA A 229 7.49 -16.04 -8.29
N PRO A 230 8.25 -15.20 -7.57
CA PRO A 230 9.69 -15.32 -7.54
C PRO A 230 10.08 -16.75 -7.22
N ASP A 231 11.08 -17.27 -7.90
CA ASP A 231 11.75 -18.51 -7.49
C ASP A 231 12.34 -18.22 -6.11
N ARG A 232 11.62 -18.63 -5.06
CA ARG A 232 12.23 -18.64 -3.73
C ARG A 232 13.50 -19.47 -3.87
N PRO A 233 14.66 -19.00 -3.38
CA PRO A 233 15.71 -19.94 -3.01
C PRO A 233 15.02 -21.06 -2.23
N SER A 234 15.41 -22.30 -2.47
CA SER A 234 14.87 -23.48 -1.77
C SER A 234 15.23 -23.43 -0.27
N GLY A 235 14.68 -22.44 0.44
CA GLY A 235 14.40 -22.53 1.85
C GLY A 235 13.37 -23.65 2.02
N PRO A 236 13.46 -24.40 3.12
CA PRO A 236 12.88 -25.73 3.18
C PRO A 236 11.38 -25.68 2.84
N SER A 237 10.99 -26.68 2.05
CA SER A 237 9.64 -27.00 1.61
C SER A 237 8.58 -26.62 2.65
N ALA A 238 7.37 -26.31 2.19
CA ALA A 238 6.17 -26.02 2.99
C ALA A 238 5.72 -27.16 3.96
N ASP A 239 6.59 -28.15 4.20
CA ASP A 239 6.47 -29.20 5.20
C ASP A 239 7.40 -28.99 6.42
N VAL A 240 8.24 -27.95 6.43
CA VAL A 240 8.92 -27.50 7.65
C VAL A 240 8.14 -26.33 8.20
N VAL A 241 7.22 -26.65 9.09
CA VAL A 241 6.61 -25.72 10.02
C VAL A 241 7.73 -24.91 10.68
N GLN A 242 7.91 -23.65 10.28
CA GLN A 242 8.78 -22.75 11.02
C GLN A 242 8.02 -22.40 12.30
N GLU A 243 8.53 -22.84 13.44
CA GLU A 243 7.95 -22.52 14.73
C GLU A 243 8.19 -21.03 15.00
N GLY A 244 7.13 -20.22 14.94
CA GLY A 244 7.15 -18.90 15.55
C GLY A 244 7.31 -19.03 17.08
N VAL A 245 7.56 -17.91 17.75
CA VAL A 245 7.45 -17.83 19.23
C VAL A 245 6.34 -16.87 19.59
N VAL A 246 5.41 -17.30 20.45
CA VAL A 246 4.33 -16.44 20.95
C VAL A 246 4.94 -15.23 21.68
N PRO A 247 4.67 -13.99 21.24
CA PRO A 247 5.26 -12.80 21.84
C PRO A 247 4.62 -12.47 23.20
N ASP A 248 5.39 -11.83 24.09
CA ASP A 248 4.83 -11.27 25.32
C ASP A 248 4.13 -9.95 25.04
N VAL A 249 2.80 -9.97 25.17
CA VAL A 249 1.92 -8.82 24.93
C VAL A 249 1.19 -8.38 26.20
N SER A 250 1.62 -8.88 27.36
CA SER A 250 1.03 -8.57 28.66
C SER A 250 1.15 -7.07 28.96
N GLY A 251 0.07 -6.44 29.41
CA GLY A 251 0.01 -5.01 29.66
C GLY A 251 -0.08 -4.12 28.42
N MET A 252 -0.15 -4.70 27.21
CA MET A 252 -0.42 -3.92 26.00
C MET A 252 -1.93 -3.63 25.86
N VAL A 253 -2.25 -2.57 25.12
CA VAL A 253 -3.61 -2.38 24.59
C VAL A 253 -3.90 -3.43 23.53
N LEU A 254 -5.17 -3.88 23.44
CA LEU A 254 -5.57 -4.99 22.57
C LEU A 254 -5.07 -4.85 21.13
N SER A 255 -5.24 -3.67 20.51
CA SER A 255 -4.80 -3.44 19.12
C SER A 255 -3.30 -3.70 18.90
N ARG A 256 -2.46 -3.34 19.86
CA ARG A 256 -1.00 -3.56 19.80
C ARG A 256 -0.65 -5.04 20.01
N ALA A 257 -1.38 -5.71 20.90
CA ALA A 257 -1.21 -7.13 21.15
C ALA A 257 -1.62 -7.98 19.93
N GLN A 258 -2.76 -7.66 19.29
CA GLN A 258 -3.22 -8.32 18.07
C GLN A 258 -2.16 -8.20 16.96
N ALA A 259 -1.65 -6.98 16.75
CA ALA A 259 -0.61 -6.73 15.76
C ALA A 259 0.69 -7.51 16.02
N ALA A 260 1.14 -7.59 17.27
CA ALA A 260 2.35 -8.32 17.64
C ALA A 260 2.21 -9.83 17.38
N VAL A 261 1.05 -10.41 17.73
CA VAL A 261 0.76 -11.83 17.53
C VAL A 261 0.58 -12.16 16.04
N GLU A 262 -0.05 -11.28 15.26
CA GLU A 262 -0.17 -11.44 13.80
C GLU A 262 1.18 -11.28 13.08
N SER A 263 2.03 -10.35 13.53
CA SER A 263 3.40 -10.15 13.02
C SER A 263 4.30 -11.36 13.31
N ALA A 264 4.06 -12.07 14.43
CA ALA A 264 4.70 -13.34 14.76
C ALA A 264 4.15 -14.54 13.94
N GLY A 265 3.25 -14.31 12.98
CA GLY A 265 2.75 -15.33 12.07
C GLY A 265 1.55 -16.12 12.58
N TYR A 266 0.88 -15.67 13.66
CA TYR A 266 -0.26 -16.37 14.26
C TYR A 266 -1.61 -15.77 13.89
N ARG A 267 -2.66 -16.59 13.99
CA ARG A 267 -4.05 -16.12 13.97
C ARG A 267 -4.44 -15.66 15.37
N VAL A 268 -5.18 -14.56 15.45
CA VAL A 268 -5.60 -14.01 16.73
C VAL A 268 -7.05 -14.36 17.02
N GLN A 269 -7.28 -14.83 18.24
CA GLN A 269 -8.60 -14.86 18.86
C GLN A 269 -8.57 -13.97 20.10
N VAL A 270 -9.68 -13.33 20.45
CA VAL A 270 -9.77 -12.47 21.65
C VAL A 270 -10.77 -13.07 22.62
N SER A 271 -10.34 -13.24 23.87
CA SER A 271 -11.16 -13.68 25.01
C SER A 271 -11.23 -12.53 26.02
N ASN A 272 -12.42 -12.25 26.56
CA ASN A 272 -12.60 -11.26 27.63
C ASN A 272 -12.69 -11.98 28.97
N GLU A 273 -11.83 -11.60 29.92
CA GLU A 273 -11.71 -12.23 31.23
C GLU A 273 -11.64 -11.17 32.34
N PRO A 274 -12.29 -11.39 33.50
CA PRO A 274 -12.15 -10.49 34.64
C PRO A 274 -10.74 -10.57 35.22
N SER A 275 -10.20 -9.42 35.63
CA SER A 275 -8.89 -9.33 36.27
C SER A 275 -8.86 -8.19 37.28
N SER A 276 -8.37 -8.47 38.48
CA SER A 276 -8.08 -7.47 39.52
C SER A 276 -6.70 -6.84 39.38
N ASP A 277 -5.81 -7.45 38.58
CA ASP A 277 -4.41 -7.07 38.49
C ASP A 277 -4.10 -6.25 37.22
N VAL A 278 -5.00 -6.31 36.23
CA VAL A 278 -4.83 -5.66 34.91
C VAL A 278 -6.04 -4.80 34.63
N GLU A 279 -5.80 -3.50 34.38
CA GLU A 279 -6.84 -2.52 34.09
C GLU A 279 -7.72 -2.95 32.92
N GLN A 280 -9.02 -2.61 32.98
CA GLN A 280 -9.97 -2.88 31.91
C GLN A 280 -9.41 -2.40 30.56
N TRP A 281 -9.64 -3.19 29.51
CA TRP A 281 -9.20 -2.96 28.13
C TRP A 281 -7.73 -3.31 27.83
N TYR A 282 -6.91 -3.57 28.83
CA TYR A 282 -5.54 -4.05 28.65
C TYR A 282 -5.46 -5.58 28.61
N VAL A 283 -4.39 -6.08 27.97
CA VAL A 283 -4.15 -7.51 27.80
C VAL A 283 -3.54 -8.10 29.06
N ILE A 284 -4.19 -9.14 29.57
CA ILE A 284 -3.71 -9.97 30.68
C ILE A 284 -2.53 -10.82 30.23
N GLY A 285 -2.61 -11.37 29.01
CA GLY A 285 -1.58 -12.16 28.38
C GLY A 285 -2.14 -12.98 27.22
N THR A 286 -1.40 -13.98 26.75
CA THR A 286 -1.83 -14.90 25.69
C THR A 286 -2.06 -16.32 26.19
N ASP A 287 -2.80 -17.09 25.41
CA ASP A 287 -2.87 -18.55 25.48
C ASP A 287 -2.72 -19.11 24.05
N PRO A 288 -1.65 -19.88 23.74
CA PRO A 288 -0.57 -20.30 24.63
C PRO A 288 0.28 -19.15 25.20
N ALA A 289 0.99 -19.41 26.30
CA ALA A 289 1.76 -18.39 27.03
C ALA A 289 2.93 -17.83 26.18
N PRO A 290 3.40 -16.60 26.47
CA PRO A 290 4.57 -16.04 25.81
C PRO A 290 5.79 -16.95 25.88
N GLY A 291 6.57 -17.01 24.81
CA GLY A 291 7.71 -17.94 24.68
C GLY A 291 7.33 -19.34 24.18
N THR A 292 6.04 -19.65 24.05
CA THR A 292 5.59 -20.93 23.46
C THR A 292 5.95 -20.96 21.99
N ARG A 293 6.55 -22.06 21.53
CA ARG A 293 6.78 -22.30 20.11
C ARG A 293 5.55 -22.94 19.50
N LEU A 294 5.06 -22.34 18.43
CA LEU A 294 3.90 -22.84 17.70
C LEU A 294 4.17 -22.79 16.21
N PRO A 295 3.62 -23.74 15.43
CA PRO A 295 3.53 -23.61 14.00
C PRO A 295 2.98 -22.25 13.55
N GLU A 296 3.57 -21.65 12.52
CA GLU A 296 2.96 -20.50 11.85
C GLU A 296 1.50 -20.82 11.42
N ASN A 297 0.63 -19.82 11.47
CA ASN A 297 -0.82 -19.87 11.27
C ASN A 297 -1.65 -20.54 12.38
N GLU A 298 -1.05 -21.01 13.46
CA GLU A 298 -1.79 -21.44 14.65
C GLU A 298 -2.50 -20.29 15.34
N THR A 299 -3.54 -20.61 16.11
CA THR A 299 -4.35 -19.59 16.79
C THR A 299 -3.80 -19.32 18.19
N VAL A 300 -3.49 -18.05 18.46
CA VAL A 300 -3.14 -17.54 19.79
C VAL A 300 -4.30 -16.69 20.28
N THR A 301 -4.80 -17.04 21.47
CA THR A 301 -5.86 -16.30 22.14
C THR A 301 -5.26 -15.20 23.00
N ILE A 302 -5.64 -13.96 22.74
CA ILE A 302 -5.32 -12.81 23.57
C ILE A 302 -6.40 -12.68 24.63
N ARG A 303 -6.01 -12.71 25.90
CA ARG A 303 -6.90 -12.54 27.04
C ARG A 303 -6.93 -11.07 27.44
N GLN A 304 -8.05 -10.40 27.20
CA GLN A 304 -8.27 -8.99 27.52
C GLN A 304 -9.00 -8.87 28.86
N SER A 305 -8.56 -7.94 29.70
CA SER A 305 -9.23 -7.62 30.97
C SER A 305 -10.56 -6.93 30.72
N SER A 306 -11.63 -7.50 31.29
CA SER A 306 -12.95 -6.87 31.38
C SER A 306 -13.11 -5.96 32.59
N GLY A 307 -12.07 -5.82 33.43
CA GLY A 307 -12.10 -5.12 34.73
C GLY A 307 -12.38 -6.05 35.91
N GLU A 308 -12.45 -5.50 37.14
CA GLU A 308 -12.86 -6.25 38.33
C GLU A 308 -14.29 -6.79 38.14
N GLY A 309 -14.46 -8.09 38.38
CA GLY A 309 -15.75 -8.80 38.32
C GLY A 309 -16.54 -8.72 39.62
#